data_AF-A0A6H9GFR3-F1
#
_entry.id   AF-A0A6H9GFR3-F1
#
_cell.length_a   1.000
_cell.length_b   1.000
_cell.length_c   1.000
_cell.angle_alpha   90.00
_cell.angle_beta   90.00
_cell.angle_gamma   90.00
#
_symmetry.space_group_name_H-M   'P 1'
#
loop_
_entity.id
_entity.type
_entity.pdbx_description
1 polymer ?
#
loop_
_entity_poly.entity_id
_entity_poly.type
_entity_poly.pdbx_seq_one_letter_code
_entity_poly.pdbx_strand_id
1 'polypeptide(L)'
;MQRIDSSLKIYASETSRNYLQVLKDNKTFERMVDAYLFAAAFAIKQDFSIYGINLSNRQDLINISQIDPEVILALTAGIYIICKKNSYPQPSDGKEVLDKICQYAEVGLRELKERWQGKVSNQIQADMERIINNL
;
A
#
# COMPACT_ATOMS: atom_id res chain seq x y z
N MET A 1 13.19 9.28 11.54
CA MET A 1 12.03 8.94 10.68
C MET A 1 10.85 9.75 11.17
N GLN A 2 10.13 10.40 10.26
CA GLN A 2 8.97 11.22 10.62
C GLN A 2 7.81 10.32 11.05
N ARG A 3 7.07 10.75 12.08
CA ARG A 3 5.88 10.04 12.57
C ARG A 3 4.67 10.54 11.80
N ILE A 4 3.82 9.61 11.35
CA ILE A 4 2.53 9.94 10.74
C ILE A 4 1.56 10.32 11.87
N ASP A 5 0.87 11.45 11.75
CA ASP A 5 -0.16 11.84 12.69
C ASP A 5 -1.34 10.85 12.63
N SER A 6 -1.77 10.35 13.79
CA SER A 6 -2.82 9.34 13.91
C SER A 6 -4.21 9.78 13.42
N SER A 7 -4.45 11.10 13.31
CA SER A 7 -5.68 11.69 12.78
C SER A 7 -5.73 11.69 11.25
N LEU A 8 -4.60 11.47 10.60
CA LEU A 8 -4.55 11.34 9.14
C LEU A 8 -5.20 10.03 8.70
N LYS A 9 -5.51 9.97 7.41
CA LYS A 9 -6.23 8.87 6.79
C LYS A 9 -5.43 8.23 5.67
N ILE A 10 -5.53 6.92 5.56
CA ILE A 10 -5.21 6.22 4.32
C ILE A 10 -6.31 6.55 3.32
N TYR A 11 -5.92 6.82 2.08
CA TYR A 11 -6.83 7.14 1.00
C TYR A 11 -6.35 6.53 -0.31
N ALA A 12 -7.30 6.23 -1.19
CA ALA A 12 -7.05 5.59 -2.47
C ALA A 12 -7.77 6.30 -3.62
N SER A 13 -7.32 6.07 -4.84
CA SER A 13 -8.10 6.46 -6.03
C SER A 13 -9.43 5.72 -6.06
N GLU A 14 -10.42 6.26 -6.76
CA GLU A 14 -11.71 5.59 -6.94
C GLU A 14 -11.53 4.20 -7.58
N THR A 15 -10.67 4.10 -8.60
CA THR A 15 -10.35 2.83 -9.27
C THR A 15 -9.76 1.80 -8.30
N SER A 16 -8.80 2.22 -7.48
CA SER A 16 -8.18 1.36 -6.48
C SER A 16 -9.18 0.95 -5.40
N ARG A 17 -9.96 1.90 -4.86
CA ARG A 17 -11.01 1.61 -3.88
C ARG A 17 -12.04 0.59 -4.39
N ASN A 18 -12.48 0.72 -5.64
CA ASN A 18 -13.42 -0.22 -6.25
C ASN A 18 -12.82 -1.63 -6.33
N TYR A 19 -11.55 -1.76 -6.67
CA TYR A 19 -10.90 -3.07 -6.68
C TYR A 19 -10.67 -3.65 -5.26
N LEU A 20 -10.31 -2.81 -4.30
CA LEU A 20 -10.22 -3.22 -2.89
C LEU A 20 -11.56 -3.72 -2.35
N GLN A 21 -12.68 -3.12 -2.77
CA GLN A 21 -14.02 -3.61 -2.45
C GLN A 21 -14.27 -5.01 -3.01
N VAL A 22 -13.86 -5.29 -4.25
CA VAL A 22 -13.94 -6.64 -4.83
C VAL A 22 -13.13 -7.66 -4.01
N LEU A 23 -11.90 -7.31 -3.61
CA LEU A 23 -11.04 -8.18 -2.79
C LEU A 23 -11.60 -8.42 -1.37
N LYS A 24 -12.36 -7.46 -0.86
CA LYS A 24 -13.09 -7.62 0.40
C LYS A 24 -14.31 -8.53 0.22
N ASP A 25 -15.13 -8.27 -0.79
CA ASP A 25 -16.40 -8.97 -1.03
C ASP A 25 -16.19 -10.44 -1.39
N ASN A 26 -15.11 -10.75 -2.11
CA ASN A 26 -14.72 -12.13 -2.41
C ASN A 26 -13.95 -12.83 -1.26
N LYS A 27 -13.84 -12.16 -0.09
CA LYS A 27 -13.18 -12.65 1.12
C LYS A 27 -11.69 -12.98 0.96
N THR A 28 -11.01 -12.34 0.00
CA THR A 28 -9.54 -12.44 -0.09
C THR A 28 -8.90 -11.70 1.09
N PHE A 29 -9.44 -10.53 1.43
CA PHE A 29 -9.06 -9.74 2.60
C PHE A 29 -10.30 -9.39 3.43
N GLU A 30 -10.14 -9.26 4.74
CA GLU A 30 -11.22 -8.85 5.63
C GLU A 30 -11.50 -7.33 5.52
N ARG A 31 -10.43 -6.52 5.40
CA ARG A 31 -10.51 -5.06 5.26
C ARG A 31 -9.80 -4.61 3.99
N MET A 32 -10.36 -3.58 3.34
CA MET A 32 -9.72 -2.95 2.18
C MET A 32 -8.32 -2.42 2.49
N VAL A 33 -8.13 -1.86 3.68
CA VAL A 33 -6.83 -1.28 4.08
C VAL A 33 -5.75 -2.35 4.15
N ASP A 34 -6.06 -3.58 4.56
CA ASP A 34 -5.08 -4.65 4.67
C ASP A 34 -4.53 -5.02 3.27
N ALA A 35 -5.42 -5.13 2.28
CA ALA A 35 -5.04 -5.33 0.88
C ALA A 35 -4.20 -4.16 0.34
N TYR A 36 -4.56 -2.94 0.70
CA TYR A 36 -3.88 -1.73 0.23
C TYR A 36 -2.47 -1.58 0.84
N LEU A 37 -2.32 -1.87 2.13
CA LEU A 37 -1.01 -1.85 2.80
C LEU A 37 -0.13 -3.03 2.35
N PHE A 38 -0.72 -4.20 2.09
CA PHE A 38 -0.01 -5.31 1.45
C PHE A 38 0.54 -4.89 0.08
N ALA A 39 -0.28 -4.22 -0.74
CA ALA A 39 0.13 -3.68 -2.02
C ALA A 39 1.29 -2.67 -1.88
N ALA A 40 1.24 -1.78 -0.88
CA ALA A 40 2.33 -0.87 -0.59
C ALA A 40 3.64 -1.61 -0.25
N ALA A 41 3.58 -2.58 0.66
CA ALA A 41 4.73 -3.40 1.05
C ALA A 41 5.30 -4.17 -0.14
N PHE A 42 4.43 -4.73 -0.99
CA PHE A 42 4.84 -5.41 -2.22
C PHE A 42 5.58 -4.46 -3.17
N ALA A 43 5.03 -3.27 -3.46
CA ALA A 43 5.66 -2.31 -4.36
C ALA A 43 6.99 -1.78 -3.81
N ILE A 44 7.09 -1.57 -2.50
CA ILE A 44 8.33 -1.23 -1.81
C ILE A 44 9.35 -2.37 -1.98
N LYS A 45 8.98 -3.62 -1.71
CA LYS A 45 9.87 -4.78 -1.87
C LYS A 45 10.41 -4.90 -3.29
N GLN A 46 9.58 -4.63 -4.30
CA GLN A 46 9.96 -4.68 -5.71
C GLN A 46 10.65 -3.40 -6.23
N ASP A 47 10.79 -2.38 -5.38
CA ASP A 47 11.38 -1.08 -5.73
C ASP A 47 10.70 -0.42 -6.95
N PHE A 48 9.37 -0.49 -6.99
CA PHE A 48 8.61 0.10 -8.08
C PHE A 48 8.66 1.62 -8.07
N SER A 49 8.65 2.21 -9.27
CA SER A 49 8.58 3.66 -9.42
C SER A 49 7.18 4.18 -9.07
N ILE A 50 7.15 5.20 -8.21
CA ILE A 50 5.93 5.95 -7.86
C ILE A 50 5.81 7.30 -8.58
N TYR A 51 6.71 7.57 -9.53
CA TYR A 51 6.69 8.81 -10.30
C TYR A 51 5.43 8.89 -11.17
N GLY A 52 4.77 10.04 -11.15
CA GLY A 52 3.51 10.26 -11.89
C GLY A 52 2.24 9.77 -11.17
N ILE A 53 2.35 9.21 -9.96
CA ILE A 53 1.18 8.83 -9.16
C ILE A 53 0.64 10.05 -8.44
N ASN A 54 -0.36 10.70 -9.05
CA ASN A 54 -1.02 11.87 -8.50
C ASN A 54 -2.05 11.47 -7.43
N LEU A 55 -2.02 12.11 -6.26
CA LEU A 55 -2.95 11.91 -5.13
C LEU A 55 -4.16 12.88 -5.12
N SER A 56 -4.50 13.49 -6.25
CA SER A 56 -5.75 14.26 -6.40
C SER A 56 -7.00 13.37 -6.35
N ASN A 57 -8.13 13.93 -5.89
CA ASN A 57 -9.46 13.29 -5.86
C ASN A 57 -9.47 11.91 -5.20
N ARG A 58 -8.89 11.81 -4.01
CA ARG A 58 -8.75 10.56 -3.26
C ARG A 58 -9.92 10.35 -2.31
N GLN A 59 -10.28 9.09 -2.11
CA GLN A 59 -11.31 8.68 -1.17
C GLN A 59 -10.68 8.05 0.06
N ASP A 60 -11.11 8.52 1.23
CA ASP A 60 -10.69 7.99 2.52
C ASP A 60 -11.07 6.51 2.64
N LEU A 61 -10.11 5.70 3.08
CA LEU A 61 -10.34 4.31 3.47
C LEU A 61 -10.54 4.19 4.98
N ILE A 62 -9.59 4.71 5.76
CA ILE A 62 -9.60 4.59 7.22
C ILE A 62 -8.61 5.55 7.89
N ASN A 63 -8.80 5.87 9.18
CA ASN A 63 -7.82 6.63 9.97
C ASN A 63 -6.59 5.76 10.31
N ILE A 64 -5.43 6.41 10.42
CA ILE A 64 -4.16 5.77 10.83
C ILE A 64 -4.27 5.16 12.23
N SER A 65 -5.02 5.78 13.14
CA SER A 65 -5.26 5.25 14.49
C SER A 65 -5.95 3.88 14.55
N GLN A 66 -6.53 3.41 13.45
CA GLN A 66 -7.23 2.11 13.36
C GLN A 66 -6.39 1.03 12.66
N ILE A 67 -5.10 1.31 12.42
CA ILE A 67 -4.12 0.40 11.83
C ILE A 67 -3.12 0.06 12.92
N ASP A 68 -2.62 -1.17 12.90
CA ASP A 68 -1.55 -1.59 13.81
C ASP A 68 -0.33 -0.66 13.67
N PRO A 69 0.15 -0.02 14.77
CA PRO A 69 1.30 0.87 14.73
C PRO A 69 2.56 0.22 14.16
N GLU A 70 2.76 -1.08 14.34
CA GLU A 70 3.93 -1.81 13.84
C GLU A 70 3.90 -1.94 12.30
N VAL A 71 2.72 -2.08 11.71
CA VAL A 71 2.56 -2.08 10.25
C VAL A 71 2.94 -0.71 9.67
N ILE A 72 2.49 0.37 10.30
CA ILE A 72 2.83 1.72 9.89
C ILE A 72 4.33 1.98 10.07
N LEU A 73 4.93 1.52 11.17
CA LEU A 73 6.36 1.65 11.41
C LEU A 73 7.17 0.90 10.35
N ALA A 74 6.80 -0.33 10.02
CA ALA A 74 7.46 -1.15 9.00
C ALA A 74 7.40 -0.51 7.61
N LEU A 75 6.23 -0.01 7.20
CA LEU A 75 6.09 0.70 5.92
C LEU A 75 6.89 2.01 5.91
N THR A 76 6.87 2.76 7.00
CA THR A 76 7.69 3.97 7.15
C THR A 76 9.17 3.62 6.97
N ALA A 77 9.65 2.55 7.61
CA ALA A 77 11.03 2.08 7.45
C ALA A 77 11.35 1.73 5.99
N GLY A 78 10.44 1.03 5.31
CA GLY A 78 10.55 0.73 3.88
C GLY A 78 10.72 1.98 3.01
N ILE A 79 9.92 3.03 3.25
CA ILE A 79 10.05 4.31 2.53
C ILE A 79 11.43 4.93 2.74
N TYR A 80 11.91 5.01 3.98
CA TYR A 80 13.22 5.59 4.28
C TYR A 80 14.37 4.80 3.64
N ILE A 81 14.28 3.47 3.65
CA ILE A 81 15.25 2.57 3.01
C ILE A 81 15.28 2.82 1.50
N ILE A 82 14.13 2.86 0.83
CA ILE A 82 14.08 3.11 -0.62
C ILE A 82 14.58 4.51 -0.96
N CYS A 83 14.14 5.53 -0.24
CA CYS A 83 14.63 6.89 -0.45
C CYS A 83 16.16 6.94 -0.34
N LYS A 84 16.74 6.26 0.65
CA LYS A 84 18.19 6.19 0.81
C LYS A 84 18.85 5.40 -0.34
N LYS A 85 18.31 4.23 -0.68
CA LYS A 85 18.82 3.35 -1.75
C LYS A 85 18.88 4.07 -3.09
N ASN A 86 17.84 4.83 -3.41
CA ASN A 86 17.68 5.50 -4.71
C ASN A 86 18.13 6.96 -4.70
N SER A 87 18.76 7.43 -3.62
CA SER A 87 19.19 8.83 -3.45
C SER A 87 18.06 9.86 -3.63
N TYR A 88 16.84 9.48 -3.27
CA TYR A 88 15.70 10.39 -3.25
C TYR A 88 15.67 11.21 -1.96
N PRO A 89 15.10 12.43 -1.99
CA PRO A 89 14.84 13.18 -0.78
C PRO A 89 14.06 12.35 0.24
N GLN A 90 14.51 12.40 1.48
CA GLN A 90 13.78 11.81 2.59
C GLN A 90 12.51 12.62 2.86
N PRO A 91 11.41 11.99 3.31
CA PRO A 91 10.19 12.70 3.67
C PRO A 91 10.44 13.80 4.70
N SER A 92 9.93 15.00 4.43
CA SER A 92 10.12 16.18 5.28
C SER A 92 9.24 16.11 6.54
N ASP A 93 8.05 15.53 6.44
CA ASP A 93 7.09 15.36 7.53
C ASP A 93 6.34 14.02 7.47
N GLY A 94 5.43 13.79 8.43
CA GLY A 94 4.62 12.57 8.49
C GLY A 94 3.56 12.46 7.39
N LYS A 95 3.15 13.59 6.80
CA LYS A 95 2.19 13.61 5.69
C LYS A 95 2.86 13.13 4.42
N GLU A 96 4.09 13.56 4.13
CA GLU A 96 4.87 13.05 2.99
C GLU A 96 5.17 11.55 3.11
N VAL A 97 5.40 11.03 4.31
CA VAL A 97 5.54 9.57 4.52
C VAL A 97 4.25 8.88 4.10
N LEU A 98 3.10 9.35 4.61
CA LEU A 98 1.79 8.80 4.28
C LEU A 98 1.49 8.86 2.78
N ASP A 99 1.77 10.00 2.15
CA ASP A 99 1.58 10.21 0.72
C ASP A 99 2.38 9.18 -0.09
N LYS A 100 3.65 8.95 0.27
CA LYS A 100 4.47 7.92 -0.38
C LYS A 100 3.90 6.52 -0.16
N ILE A 101 3.45 6.18 1.05
CA ILE A 101 2.80 4.88 1.31
C ILE A 101 1.59 4.70 0.39
N CYS A 102 0.72 5.71 0.28
CA CYS A 102 -0.43 5.65 -0.62
C CYS A 102 0.00 5.56 -2.10
N GLN A 103 1.06 6.26 -2.53
CA GLN A 103 1.57 6.14 -3.89
C GLN A 103 2.10 4.73 -4.20
N TYR A 104 2.87 4.13 -3.29
CA TYR A 104 3.31 2.74 -3.43
C TYR A 104 2.13 1.77 -3.42
N ALA A 105 1.12 2.03 -2.59
CA ALA A 105 -0.10 1.23 -2.56
C ALA A 105 -0.85 1.26 -3.90
N GLU A 106 -1.01 2.43 -4.52
CA GLU A 106 -1.62 2.55 -5.86
C GLU A 106 -0.86 1.75 -6.92
N VAL A 107 0.47 1.87 -6.95
CA VAL A 107 1.30 1.14 -7.93
C VAL A 107 1.21 -0.36 -7.66
N GLY A 108 1.45 -0.77 -6.41
CA GLY A 108 1.40 -2.18 -6.03
C GLY A 108 0.05 -2.81 -6.33
N LEU A 109 -1.05 -2.09 -6.08
CA LEU A 109 -2.38 -2.61 -6.34
C LEU A 109 -2.65 -2.76 -7.83
N ARG A 110 -2.14 -1.84 -8.67
CA ARG A 110 -2.22 -1.96 -10.13
C ARG A 110 -1.51 -3.23 -10.60
N GLU A 111 -0.26 -3.45 -10.19
CA GLU A 111 0.53 -4.62 -10.58
C GLU A 111 -0.10 -5.94 -10.06
N LEU A 112 -0.58 -5.94 -8.82
CA LEU A 112 -1.25 -7.10 -8.24
C LEU A 112 -2.58 -7.40 -8.93
N LYS A 113 -3.35 -6.36 -9.31
CA LYS A 113 -4.60 -6.54 -10.05
C LYS A 113 -4.39 -7.25 -11.37
N GLU A 114 -3.35 -6.90 -12.12
CA GLU A 114 -2.99 -7.59 -13.37
C GLU A 114 -2.59 -9.04 -13.08
N ARG A 115 -1.75 -9.27 -12.07
CA ARG A 115 -1.32 -10.62 -11.65
C ARG A 115 -2.45 -11.50 -11.13
N TRP A 116 -3.50 -10.91 -10.57
CA TRP A 116 -4.65 -11.60 -10.00
C TRP A 116 -5.87 -11.64 -10.92
N GLN A 117 -5.75 -11.10 -12.14
CA GLN A 117 -6.83 -11.15 -13.11
C GLN A 117 -7.27 -12.59 -13.38
N GLY A 118 -8.57 -12.84 -13.23
CA GLY A 118 -9.17 -14.17 -13.41
C GLY A 118 -8.90 -15.17 -12.28
N LYS A 119 -8.15 -14.80 -11.23
CA LYS A 119 -7.93 -15.66 -10.07
C LYS A 119 -9.08 -15.56 -9.07
N VAL A 120 -9.39 -16.69 -8.45
CA VAL A 120 -10.30 -16.75 -7.30
C VAL A 120 -9.53 -16.54 -5.98
N SER A 121 -10.25 -16.27 -4.89
CA SER A 121 -9.67 -15.86 -3.59
C SER A 121 -8.55 -16.79 -3.09
N ASN A 122 -8.74 -18.11 -3.08
CA ASN A 122 -7.72 -19.06 -2.62
C ASN A 122 -6.45 -19.06 -3.50
N GLN A 123 -6.58 -18.82 -4.81
CA GLN A 123 -5.45 -18.68 -5.72
C GLN A 123 -4.68 -17.37 -5.48
N ILE A 124 -5.40 -16.30 -5.12
CA ILE A 124 -4.78 -15.04 -4.72
C ILE A 124 -4.03 -15.22 -3.40
N GLN A 125 -4.62 -15.87 -2.40
CA GLN A 125 -3.97 -16.16 -1.12
C GLN A 125 -2.70 -17.00 -1.28
N ALA A 126 -2.76 -18.08 -2.06
CA ALA A 126 -1.58 -18.89 -2.37
C ALA A 126 -0.50 -18.10 -3.12
N ASP A 127 -0.88 -17.13 -3.95
CA ASP A 127 0.05 -16.24 -4.64
C ASP A 127 0.72 -15.25 -3.68
N MET A 128 -0.03 -14.70 -2.72
CA MET A 128 0.52 -13.85 -1.66
C MET A 128 1.52 -14.59 -0.79
N GLU A 129 1.23 -15.83 -0.40
CA GLU A 129 2.18 -16.68 0.34
C GLU A 129 3.50 -16.86 -0.42
N ARG A 130 3.45 -17.05 -1.75
CA ARG A 130 4.67 -17.12 -2.57
C ARG A 130 5.43 -15.80 -2.62
N ILE A 131 4.71 -14.66 -2.71
CA ILE A 131 5.34 -13.33 -2.68
C ILE A 131 6.08 -13.09 -1.35
N ILE A 132 5.48 -13.54 -0.25
CA ILE A 132 6.06 -13.44 1.09
C ILE A 132 7.25 -14.39 1.22
N ASN A 133 7.12 -15.65 0.81
CA ASN A 133 8.13 -16.70 1.04
C ASN A 133 9.30 -16.70 0.07
N ASN A 134 9.19 -16.04 -1.09
CA ASN A 134 10.34 -15.77 -1.97
C ASN A 134 11.19 -14.63 -1.36
N LEU A 135 11.65 -14.83 -0.13
CA LEU A 135 12.60 -14.03 0.62
C LEU A 135 14.03 -14.45 0.25
#